data_AF-A0A941NBH2-F1
#
_entry.id   AF-A0A941NBH2-F1
#
_cell.length_a   1.000
_cell.length_b   1.000
_cell.length_c   1.000
_cell.angle_alpha   90.00
_cell.angle_beta   90.00
_cell.angle_gamma   90.00
#
_symmetry.space_group_name_H-M   'P 1'
#
loop_
_entity.id
_entity.type
_entity.pdbx_description
1 polymer ?
#
loop_
_entity_poly.entity_id
_entity_poly.type
_entity_poly.pdbx_seq_one_letter_code
_entity_poly.pdbx_strand_id
1 'polypeptide(L)'
;MRLGDNNFYNLFSRLVTASNPDRDCDEWNVEGVVWRRSRHIHWAPLSFQIETHRLAHAARPRWSLVFVHETWWGENRGKAIRNAHWTHLEAGDRRDVLRWFSARQAELDQD
;
A
#
# COMPACT_ATOMS: atom_id res chain seq x y z
N MET A 1 4.86 -6.68 14.24
CA MET A 1 4.77 -5.72 13.11
C MET A 1 4.56 -4.30 13.64
N ARG A 2 5.20 -3.30 13.01
CA ARG A 2 5.02 -1.86 13.30
C ARG A 2 4.60 -1.14 12.02
N LEU A 3 3.75 -0.12 12.14
CA LEU A 3 3.35 0.66 10.97
C LEU A 3 4.59 1.34 10.37
N GLY A 4 4.83 1.09 9.08
CA GLY A 4 5.97 1.63 8.34
C GLY A 4 7.28 0.84 8.49
N ASP A 5 7.26 -0.38 9.06
CA ASP A 5 8.42 -1.28 9.02
C ASP A 5 8.36 -2.23 7.81
N ASN A 6 9.48 -2.93 7.55
CA ASN A 6 9.57 -3.87 6.42
C ASN A 6 8.53 -5.00 6.50
N ASN A 7 8.18 -5.46 7.70
CA ASN A 7 7.17 -6.50 7.87
C ASN A 7 5.79 -6.00 7.44
N PHE A 8 5.45 -4.76 7.81
CA PHE A 8 4.24 -4.09 7.36
C PHE A 8 4.22 -3.92 5.84
N TYR A 9 5.33 -3.49 5.23
CA TYR A 9 5.39 -3.32 3.78
C TYR A 9 5.25 -4.64 3.02
N ASN A 10 5.91 -5.69 3.49
CA ASN A 10 5.77 -7.03 2.90
C ASN A 10 4.32 -7.54 2.99
N LEU A 11 3.67 -7.38 4.14
CA LEU A 11 2.26 -7.74 4.30
C LEU A 11 1.35 -6.89 3.41
N PHE A 12 1.59 -5.58 3.34
CA PHE A 12 0.83 -4.67 2.49
C PHE A 12 0.88 -5.13 1.03
N SER A 13 2.07 -5.43 0.51
CA SER A 13 2.23 -5.94 -0.86
C SER A 13 1.53 -7.27 -1.07
N ARG A 14 1.63 -8.22 -0.13
CA ARG A 14 0.89 -9.49 -0.19
C ARG A 14 -0.62 -9.26 -0.25
N LEU A 15 -1.15 -8.37 0.58
CA LEU A 15 -2.57 -8.05 0.61
C LEU A 15 -3.06 -7.40 -0.67
N VAL A 16 -2.30 -6.45 -1.24
CA VAL A 16 -2.63 -5.88 -2.54
C VAL A 16 -2.71 -6.97 -3.61
N THR A 17 -1.70 -7.85 -3.67
CA THR A 17 -1.67 -8.94 -4.66
C THR A 17 -2.81 -9.93 -4.48
N ALA A 18 -3.18 -10.26 -3.24
CA ALA A 18 -4.23 -11.23 -2.95
C ALA A 18 -5.65 -10.66 -3.10
N SER A 19 -5.84 -9.37 -2.83
CA SER A 19 -7.18 -8.76 -2.73
C SER A 19 -7.59 -7.88 -3.90
N ASN A 20 -6.63 -7.40 -4.70
CA ASN A 20 -6.96 -6.59 -5.86
C ASN A 20 -7.55 -7.48 -6.97
N PRO A 21 -8.83 -7.30 -7.37
CA PRO A 21 -9.49 -8.17 -8.32
C PRO A 21 -8.88 -8.13 -9.73
N ASP A 22 -8.23 -7.03 -10.10
CA ASP A 22 -7.56 -6.88 -11.39
C ASP A 22 -6.38 -5.91 -11.30
N ARG A 23 -5.35 -6.12 -12.12
CA ARG A 23 -4.21 -5.21 -12.23
C ARG A 23 -4.61 -3.78 -12.55
N ASP A 24 -5.73 -3.56 -13.23
CA ASP A 24 -6.22 -2.24 -13.61
C ASP A 24 -7.33 -1.71 -12.67
N CYS A 25 -7.70 -2.48 -11.64
CA CYS A 25 -8.67 -2.03 -10.66
C CYS A 25 -8.02 -1.02 -9.69
N ASP A 26 -8.52 0.21 -9.73
CA ASP A 26 -8.05 1.34 -8.92
C ASP A 26 -8.89 1.59 -7.67
N GLU A 27 -10.05 0.94 -7.53
CA GLU A 27 -10.86 0.99 -6.31
C GLU A 27 -11.48 -0.37 -6.00
N TRP A 28 -11.22 -0.90 -4.81
CA TRP A 28 -11.81 -2.16 -4.33
C TRP A 28 -12.08 -2.11 -2.83
N ASN A 29 -12.82 -3.10 -2.32
CA ASN A 29 -13.08 -3.24 -0.89
C ASN A 29 -12.46 -4.53 -0.36
N VAL A 30 -11.85 -4.45 0.81
CA VAL A 30 -11.36 -5.60 1.56
C VAL A 30 -11.89 -5.47 2.97
N GLU A 31 -12.84 -6.32 3.34
CA GLU A 31 -13.26 -6.46 4.73
C GLU A 31 -13.60 -5.11 5.40
N GLY A 32 -14.42 -4.31 4.73
CA GLY A 32 -14.87 -3.00 5.21
C GLY A 32 -13.86 -1.86 5.03
N VAL A 33 -12.69 -2.12 4.44
CA VAL A 33 -11.71 -1.09 4.04
C VAL A 33 -11.85 -0.82 2.55
N VAL A 34 -12.13 0.42 2.19
CA VAL A 34 -12.07 0.87 0.79
C VAL A 34 -10.63 1.20 0.45
N TRP A 35 -10.11 0.56 -0.58
CA TRP A 35 -8.80 0.80 -1.17
C TRP A 35 -8.95 1.65 -2.41
N ARG A 36 -8.13 2.68 -2.54
CA ARG A 36 -7.99 3.49 -3.76
C ARG A 36 -6.55 3.54 -4.17
N ARG A 37 -6.24 3.06 -5.36
CA ARG A 37 -4.92 3.08 -5.94
C ARG A 37 -4.85 4.17 -7.01
N SER A 38 -3.71 4.84 -7.08
CA SER A 38 -3.36 5.70 -8.19
C SER A 38 -1.90 5.48 -8.54
N ARG A 39 -1.60 5.35 -9.83
CA ARG A 39 -0.26 5.14 -10.34
C ARG A 39 0.08 6.25 -11.33
N HIS A 40 1.18 6.94 -11.08
CA HIS A 40 1.73 7.95 -11.98
C HIS A 40 3.12 7.54 -12.41
N ILE A 41 3.37 7.64 -13.71
CA ILE A 41 4.67 7.35 -14.30
C ILE A 41 5.11 8.58 -15.09
N HIS A 42 6.34 9.00 -14.84
CA HIS A 42 6.99 10.07 -15.58
C HIS A 42 8.24 9.53 -16.27
N TRP A 43 8.32 9.71 -17.58
CA TRP A 43 9.42 9.27 -18.42
C TRP A 43 10.28 10.46 -18.84
N ALA A 44 11.52 10.49 -18.34
CA ALA A 44 12.54 11.50 -18.61
C ALA A 44 13.94 10.91 -18.31
N PRO A 45 15.06 11.61 -18.56
CA PRO A 45 16.39 11.15 -18.14
C PRO A 45 16.45 10.81 -16.64
N LEU A 46 15.65 11.50 -15.83
CA LEU A 46 15.27 11.07 -14.49
C LEU A 46 13.81 10.61 -14.50
N SER A 47 13.58 9.30 -14.61
CA SER A 47 12.24 8.72 -14.65
C SER A 47 11.78 8.33 -13.25
N PHE A 48 10.47 8.35 -13.02
CA PHE A 48 9.89 7.85 -11.76
C PHE A 48 8.51 7.24 -11.93
N GLN A 49 8.18 6.34 -11.02
CA GLN A 49 6.84 5.82 -10.78
C GLN A 49 6.49 6.09 -9.33
N ILE A 50 5.31 6.67 -9.11
CA ILE A 50 4.71 6.82 -7.79
C ILE A 50 3.39 6.07 -7.81
N GLU A 51 3.27 5.07 -6.96
CA GLU A 51 2.02 4.37 -6.70
C GLU A 51 1.54 4.71 -5.29
N THR A 52 0.36 5.32 -5.20
CA THR A 52 -0.28 5.67 -3.94
C THR A 52 -1.47 4.77 -3.69
N HIS A 53 -1.60 4.28 -2.47
CA HIS A 53 -2.76 3.58 -1.97
C HIS A 53 -3.36 4.36 -0.82
N ARG A 54 -4.65 4.69 -0.91
CA ARG A 54 -5.44 5.28 0.16
C ARG A 54 -6.42 4.23 0.66
N LEU A 55 -6.31 3.89 1.94
CA LEU A 55 -7.18 2.94 2.61
C LEU A 55 -8.07 3.71 3.57
N ALA A 56 -9.37 3.41 3.57
CA ALA A 56 -10.32 4.01 4.48
C ALA A 56 -11.24 2.95 5.10
N HIS A 57 -11.17 2.79 6.42
CA HIS A 57 -12.11 2.00 7.20
C HIS A 57 -13.20 2.92 7.75
N ALA A 58 -14.41 2.82 7.20
CA ALA A 58 -15.52 3.72 7.58
C ALA A 58 -16.22 3.29 8.87
N ALA A 59 -16.21 1.99 9.20
CA ALA A 59 -16.80 1.45 10.42
C ALA A 59 -15.95 1.81 11.65
N ARG A 60 -16.55 1.73 12.85
CA ARG A 60 -15.78 1.96 14.09
C ARG A 60 -14.89 0.74 14.39
N PRO A 61 -13.61 0.94 14.73
CA PRO A 61 -12.90 2.22 14.77
C PRO A 61 -12.55 2.75 13.37
N ARG A 62 -12.82 4.04 13.14
CA ARG A 62 -12.58 4.71 11.86
C ARG A 62 -11.11 5.08 11.73
N TRP A 63 -10.49 4.75 10.62
CA TRP A 63 -9.12 5.14 10.29
C TRP A 63 -8.92 5.32 8.79
N SER A 64 -7.92 6.11 8.41
CA SER A 64 -7.47 6.22 7.02
C SER A 64 -5.95 6.25 6.93
N LEU A 65 -5.40 5.54 5.96
CA LEU A 65 -3.97 5.33 5.79
C LEU A 65 -3.58 5.60 4.33
N VAL A 66 -2.49 6.34 4.16
CA VAL A 66 -1.78 6.43 2.88
C VAL A 66 -0.56 5.52 2.93
N PHE A 67 -0.40 4.70 1.89
CA PHE A 67 0.85 4.01 1.57
C PHE A 67 1.34 4.51 0.21
N VAL A 68 2.64 4.78 0.10
CA VAL A 68 3.25 5.20 -1.16
C VAL A 68 4.44 4.32 -1.47
N HIS A 69 4.50 3.87 -2.72
CA HIS A 69 5.67 3.25 -3.33
C HIS A 69 6.24 4.18 -4.39
N GLU A 70 7.49 4.60 -4.21
CA GLU A 70 8.24 5.40 -5.17
C GLU A 70 9.38 4.56 -5.76
N THR A 71 9.45 4.49 -7.08
CA THR A 71 10.61 3.95 -7.78
C THR A 71 11.16 5.01 -8.73
N TRP A 72 12.47 5.23 -8.67
CA TRP A 72 13.17 6.19 -9.49
C TRP A 72 14.22 5.47 -10.32
N TRP A 73 14.38 5.89 -11.57
CA TRP A 73 15.36 5.34 -12.50
C TRP A 73 16.16 6.46 -13.16
N GLY A 74 17.45 6.20 -13.41
CA GLY A 74 18.24 7.02 -14.33
C GLY A 74 17.92 6.70 -15.79
N GLU A 75 18.62 7.39 -16.69
CA GLU A 75 18.38 7.39 -18.14
C GLU A 75 18.29 5.98 -18.76
N ASN A 76 19.19 5.08 -18.35
CA ASN A 76 19.26 3.72 -18.89
C ASN A 76 18.19 2.76 -18.33
N ARG A 77 17.41 3.17 -17.32
CA ARG A 77 16.31 2.41 -16.68
C ARG A 77 16.62 0.99 -16.17
N GLY A 78 17.86 0.50 -16.30
CA GLY A 78 18.22 -0.87 -15.95
C GLY A 78 18.25 -1.17 -14.45
N LYS A 79 18.50 -0.17 -13.59
CA LYS A 79 18.46 -0.32 -12.14
C LYS A 79 17.78 0.89 -11.51
N ALA A 80 16.91 0.65 -10.53
CA ALA A 80 16.33 1.71 -9.74
C ALA A 80 17.43 2.43 -8.94
N ILE A 81 17.49 3.76 -9.06
CA ILE A 81 18.37 4.61 -8.26
C ILE A 81 17.81 4.83 -6.84
N ARG A 82 16.47 4.72 -6.71
CA ARG A 82 15.76 4.75 -5.43
C ARG A 82 14.53 3.88 -5.55
N ASN A 83 14.30 3.04 -4.55
CA ASN A 83 13.09 2.26 -4.38
C ASN A 83 12.70 2.39 -2.91
N ALA A 84 11.63 3.12 -2.64
CA ALA A 84 11.26 3.50 -1.30
C ALA A 84 9.76 3.33 -1.09
N HIS A 85 9.41 2.94 0.13
CA HIS A 85 8.04 2.88 0.60
C HIS A 85 7.92 3.72 1.85
N TRP A 86 6.78 4.38 2.01
CA TRP A 86 6.45 5.08 3.23
C TRP A 86 4.94 5.06 3.46
N THR A 87 4.54 5.31 4.71
CA THR A 87 3.13 5.36 5.10
C THR A 87 2.85 6.56 5.97
N HIS A 88 1.61 7.02 5.89
CA HIS A 88 1.11 8.09 6.73
C HIS A 88 -0.30 7.76 7.21
N LEU A 89 -0.49 7.78 8.53
CA LEU A 89 -1.81 7.65 9.15
C LEU A 89 -2.51 9.00 9.07
N GLU A 90 -3.46 9.15 8.15
CA GLU A 90 -4.21 10.40 7.96
C GLU A 90 -5.23 10.62 9.08
N ALA A 91 -5.85 9.55 9.59
CA ALA A 91 -6.81 9.61 10.69
C ALA A 91 -6.92 8.28 11.46
N GLY A 92 -7.36 8.35 12.71
CA GLY A 92 -7.61 7.19 13.57
C GLY A 92 -6.41 6.79 14.44
N ASP A 93 -6.46 5.58 15.01
CA ASP A 93 -5.40 5.04 15.87
C ASP A 93 -4.56 4.00 15.13
N ARG A 94 -3.23 4.08 15.29
CA ARG A 94 -2.28 3.14 14.71
C ARG A 94 -2.53 1.69 15.15
N ARG A 95 -2.98 1.46 16.39
CA ARG A 95 -3.30 0.13 16.92
C ARG A 95 -4.46 -0.50 16.18
N ASP A 96 -5.45 0.30 15.78
CA ASP A 96 -6.62 -0.18 15.04
C ASP A 96 -6.23 -0.61 13.62
N VAL A 97 -5.37 0.18 12.96
CA VAL A 97 -4.77 -0.20 11.66
C VAL A 97 -4.00 -1.51 11.78
N LEU A 98 -3.09 -1.59 12.75
CA LEU A 98 -2.25 -2.79 12.92
C LEU A 98 -3.09 -4.02 13.28
N ARG A 99 -4.14 -3.88 14.09
CA ARG A 99 -5.07 -4.98 14.38
C ARG A 99 -5.77 -5.48 13.12
N TRP A 100 -6.23 -4.56 12.25
CA TRP A 100 -6.84 -4.93 10.98
C TRP A 100 -5.85 -5.69 10.08
N PHE A 101 -4.64 -5.17 9.90
CA PHE A 101 -3.61 -5.85 9.08
C PHE A 101 -3.21 -7.22 9.65
N SER A 102 -3.06 -7.35 10.97
CA SER A 102 -2.74 -8.64 11.61
C SER A 102 -3.84 -9.69 11.41
N ALA A 103 -5.12 -9.30 11.41
CA ALA A 103 -6.21 -10.23 11.12
C ALA A 103 -6.12 -10.78 9.69
N ARG A 104 -5.84 -9.91 8.72
CA ARG A 104 -5.65 -10.31 7.31
C ARG A 104 -4.40 -11.14 7.09
N GLN A 105 -3.34 -10.90 7.86
CA GLN A 105 -2.15 -11.76 7.82
C GLN A 105 -2.50 -13.19 8.23
N ALA A 106 -3.28 -13.37 9.30
CA ALA A 106 -3.69 -14.69 9.76
C ALA A 106 -4.54 -15.44 8.73
N GLU A 107 -5.41 -14.73 7.98
CA GLU A 107 -6.17 -15.30 6.87
C GLU A 107 -5.26 -15.73 5.71
N LEU A 108 -4.33 -14.86 5.28
CA LEU A 108 -3.39 -15.16 4.20
C LEU A 108 -2.38 -16.29 4.51
N ASP A 109 -2.15 -16.60 5.79
CA ASP A 109 -1.25 -17.67 6.20
C ASP A 109 -1.99 -19.01 6.37
N GLN A 110 -3.32 -19.04 6.20
CA GLN A 110 -4.16 -20.25 6.23
C GLN A 110 -4.47 -20.83 4.84
N ASP A 111 -4.27 -20.04 3.77
CA ASP A 111 -4.38 -20.42 2.36
C ASP A 111 -3.05 -20.95 1.79
#